data_AF-A0A2S1J9E6-F1
#
_entry.id   AF-A0A2S1J9E6-F1
#
_cell.length_a   1.000
_cell.length_b   1.000
_cell.length_c   1.000
_cell.angle_alpha   90.00
_cell.angle_beta   90.00
_cell.angle_gamma   90.00
#
_symmetry.space_group_name_H-M   'P 1'
#
loop_
_entity.id
_entity.type
_entity.pdbx_description
1 polymer ?
#
loop_
_entity_poly.entity_id
_entity_poly.type
_entity_poly.pdbx_seq_one_letter_code
_entity_poly.pdbx_strand_id
1 'polypeptide(L)'
;MPFAVLALAIVMTFFTILSYETGKQATRTEERVLKREADDVASQMMSLSQALTHWRWKNPSATALPAVSTLGLPFSTPDSRIGYALSGGRLWVWSAEDSTPGLAARLTTLTLGSGLLFRFSNGTLKDMQGNTVSTSGLTLPSALQSTSGTRLVHLN
;
A
#
# COMPACT_ATOMS: atom_id res chain seq x y z
N MET A 1 -3.91 -18.91 -58.65
CA MET A 1 -3.12 -18.78 -57.42
C MET A 1 -3.20 -17.43 -56.66
N PRO A 2 -3.99 -16.38 -57.02
CA PRO A 2 -4.07 -15.17 -56.18
C PRO A 2 -5.08 -15.27 -55.02
N PHE A 3 -6.14 -16.08 -55.16
CA PHE A 3 -7.20 -16.22 -54.16
C PHE A 3 -6.73 -16.84 -52.82
N ALA A 4 -5.80 -17.80 -52.87
CA ALA A 4 -5.29 -18.45 -51.66
C ALA A 4 -4.45 -17.51 -50.78
N VAL A 5 -3.67 -16.60 -51.41
CA VAL A 5 -2.86 -15.61 -50.70
C VAL A 5 -3.75 -14.55 -50.04
N LEU A 6 -4.81 -14.13 -50.74
CA LEU A 6 -5.77 -13.14 -50.22
C LEU A 6 -6.56 -13.68 -49.02
N ALA A 7 -6.97 -14.95 -49.08
CA ALA A 7 -7.66 -15.62 -47.97
C ALA A 7 -6.75 -15.77 -46.73
N LEU A 8 -5.47 -16.12 -46.93
CA LEU A 8 -4.51 -16.25 -45.83
C LEU A 8 -4.21 -14.90 -45.16
N ALA A 9 -4.09 -13.83 -45.95
CA ALA A 9 -3.88 -12.48 -45.44
C ALA A 9 -5.05 -12.01 -44.56
N ILE A 10 -6.29 -12.28 -44.97
CA ILE A 10 -7.49 -11.92 -44.19
C ILE A 10 -7.50 -12.67 -42.85
N VAL A 11 -7.19 -13.97 -42.84
CA VAL A 11 -7.15 -14.77 -41.60
C VAL A 11 -6.06 -14.25 -40.64
N MET A 12 -4.87 -13.91 -41.13
CA MET A 12 -3.81 -13.34 -40.29
C MET A 12 -4.15 -11.96 -39.72
N THR A 13 -4.83 -11.10 -40.48
CA THR A 13 -5.30 -9.80 -39.98
C THR A 13 -6.38 -9.97 -38.91
N PHE A 14 -7.30 -10.93 -39.08
CA PHE A 14 -8.29 -11.24 -38.04
C PHE A 14 -7.64 -11.78 -36.76
N PHE A 15 -6.68 -12.71 -36.87
CA PHE A 15 -5.96 -13.24 -35.71
C PHE A 15 -5.16 -12.18 -34.95
N THR A 16 -4.55 -11.21 -35.65
CA THR A 16 -3.80 -10.13 -35.00
C THR A 16 -4.71 -9.14 -34.26
N ILE A 17 -5.88 -8.79 -34.83
CA ILE A 17 -6.85 -7.89 -34.17
C ILE A 17 -7.45 -8.55 -32.92
N LEU A 18 -7.84 -9.83 -33.01
CA LEU A 18 -8.39 -10.60 -31.87
C LEU A 18 -7.36 -10.74 -30.73
N SER A 19 -6.09 -11.01 -31.06
CA SER A 19 -5.01 -11.09 -30.08
C SER A 19 -4.72 -9.74 -29.42
N TYR A 20 -4.79 -8.65 -30.18
CA TYR A 20 -4.55 -7.30 -29.69
C TYR A 20 -5.64 -6.81 -28.73
N GLU A 21 -6.92 -7.06 -29.03
CA GLU A 21 -8.03 -6.68 -28.15
C GLU A 21 -8.09 -7.56 -26.88
N THR A 22 -7.79 -8.86 -27.00
CA THR A 22 -7.68 -9.76 -25.84
C THR A 22 -6.54 -9.32 -24.91
N GLY A 23 -5.38 -8.96 -25.47
CA GLY A 23 -4.25 -8.42 -24.72
C GLY A 23 -4.60 -7.13 -23.97
N LYS A 24 -5.26 -6.18 -24.64
CA LYS A 24 -5.73 -4.94 -23.99
C LYS A 24 -6.72 -5.19 -22.86
N GLN A 25 -7.64 -6.13 -23.03
CA GLN A 25 -8.61 -6.46 -21.99
C GLN A 25 -7.96 -7.14 -20.79
N ALA A 26 -6.98 -8.04 -21.02
CA ALA A 26 -6.19 -8.65 -19.97
C ALA A 26 -5.41 -7.59 -19.18
N THR A 27 -4.68 -6.71 -19.86
CA THR A 27 -3.92 -5.62 -19.20
C THR A 27 -4.82 -4.67 -18.41
N ARG A 28 -5.98 -4.28 -18.96
CA ARG A 28 -6.96 -3.44 -18.24
C ARG A 28 -7.55 -4.14 -17.01
N THR A 29 -7.71 -5.46 -17.07
CA THR A 29 -8.24 -6.23 -15.94
C THR A 29 -7.20 -6.33 -14.85
N GLU A 30 -5.95 -6.64 -15.19
CA GLU A 30 -4.82 -6.65 -14.26
C GLU A 30 -4.63 -5.29 -13.58
N GLU A 31 -4.65 -4.20 -14.35
CA GLU A 31 -4.53 -2.84 -13.81
C GLU A 31 -5.67 -2.50 -12.82
N ARG A 32 -6.90 -2.93 -13.13
CA ARG A 32 -8.05 -2.75 -12.23
C ARG A 32 -7.93 -3.56 -10.95
N VAL A 33 -7.40 -4.79 -11.03
CA VAL A 33 -7.19 -5.64 -9.86
C VAL A 33 -6.12 -5.04 -8.95
N LEU A 34 -4.97 -4.65 -9.51
CA LEU A 34 -3.89 -4.00 -8.77
C LEU A 34 -4.35 -2.70 -8.09
N LYS A 35 -5.13 -1.89 -8.80
CA LYS A 35 -5.68 -0.65 -8.23
C LYS A 35 -6.63 -0.92 -7.07
N ARG A 36 -7.52 -1.90 -7.19
CA ARG A 36 -8.43 -2.29 -6.09
C ARG A 36 -7.67 -2.81 -4.89
N GLU A 37 -6.66 -3.62 -5.11
CA GLU A 37 -5.82 -4.16 -4.03
C GLU A 37 -5.08 -3.04 -3.29
N ALA A 38 -4.49 -2.08 -4.02
CA ALA A 38 -3.89 -0.89 -3.43
C ALA A 38 -4.90 -0.04 -2.66
N ASP A 39 -6.12 0.11 -3.21
CA ASP A 39 -7.21 0.83 -2.56
C ASP A 39 -7.62 0.17 -1.23
N ASP A 40 -7.76 -1.16 -1.21
CA ASP A 40 -8.17 -1.91 -0.02
C ASP A 40 -7.10 -1.84 1.07
N VAL A 41 -5.83 -2.10 0.72
CA VAL A 41 -4.70 -2.02 1.68
C VAL A 41 -4.54 -0.60 2.23
N ALA A 42 -4.58 0.41 1.36
CA ALA A 42 -4.45 1.81 1.79
C ALA A 42 -5.61 2.22 2.70
N SER A 43 -6.84 1.82 2.37
CA SER A 43 -8.02 2.14 3.16
C SER A 43 -8.00 1.45 4.52
N GLN A 44 -7.60 0.17 4.60
CA GLN A 44 -7.43 -0.52 5.87
C GLN A 44 -6.32 0.10 6.71
N MET A 45 -5.18 0.43 6.10
CA MET A 45 -4.05 1.06 6.77
C MET A 45 -4.44 2.41 7.39
N MET A 46 -5.19 3.23 6.65
CA MET A 46 -5.67 4.52 7.13
C MET A 46 -6.77 4.39 8.19
N SER A 47 -7.70 3.45 8.02
CA SER A 47 -8.76 3.19 9.01
C SER A 47 -8.16 2.72 10.34
N LEU A 48 -7.17 1.82 10.27
CA LEU A 48 -6.44 1.33 11.43
C LEU A 48 -5.66 2.46 12.12
N SER A 49 -4.92 3.25 11.33
CA SER A 49 -4.18 4.43 11.80
C SER A 49 -5.08 5.41 12.55
N GLN A 50 -6.25 5.75 12.01
CA GLN A 50 -7.21 6.67 12.63
C GLN A 50 -7.85 6.06 13.89
N ALA A 51 -8.28 4.80 13.84
CA ALA A 51 -8.91 4.14 14.98
C ALA A 51 -7.93 3.98 16.16
N LEU A 52 -6.69 3.60 15.89
CA LEU A 52 -5.64 3.51 16.91
C LEU A 52 -5.29 4.90 17.47
N THR A 53 -5.26 5.93 16.64
CA THR A 53 -5.04 7.32 17.09
C THR A 53 -6.17 7.79 18.01
N HIS A 54 -7.43 7.55 17.63
CA HIS A 54 -8.59 7.87 18.47
C HIS A 54 -8.59 7.11 19.80
N TRP A 55 -8.29 5.81 19.75
CA TRP A 55 -8.15 5.00 20.96
C TRP A 55 -7.01 5.52 21.85
N ARG A 56 -5.87 5.88 21.25
CA ARG A 56 -4.70 6.43 21.95
C ARG A 56 -5.03 7.75 22.64
N TRP A 57 -5.81 8.62 22.00
CA TRP A 57 -6.28 9.87 22.58
C TRP A 57 -7.13 9.64 23.84
N LYS A 58 -7.97 8.60 23.84
CA LYS A 58 -8.73 8.18 25.03
C LYS A 58 -7.88 7.48 26.09
N ASN A 59 -6.75 6.89 25.71
CA ASN A 59 -5.89 6.07 26.56
C ASN A 59 -4.42 6.57 26.52
N PRO A 60 -4.14 7.79 26.99
CA PRO A 60 -2.82 8.44 26.86
C PRO A 60 -1.71 7.76 27.69
N SER A 61 -2.06 6.96 28.69
CA SER A 61 -1.10 6.23 29.54
C SER A 61 -0.83 4.80 29.07
N ALA A 62 -1.53 4.32 28.04
CA ALA A 62 -1.36 2.94 27.58
C ALA A 62 -0.01 2.71 26.90
N THR A 63 0.63 1.59 27.25
CA THR A 63 1.93 1.16 26.71
C THR A 63 1.83 0.07 25.66
N ALA A 64 0.64 -0.54 25.51
CA ALA A 64 0.35 -1.56 24.51
C ALA A 64 -0.89 -1.17 23.70
N LEU A 65 -0.94 -1.61 22.45
CA LEU A 65 -2.10 -1.38 21.58
C LEU A 65 -3.25 -2.34 21.92
N PRO A 66 -4.52 -1.92 21.73
CA PRO A 66 -5.66 -2.79 21.94
C PRO A 66 -5.75 -3.83 20.80
N ALA A 67 -6.51 -4.89 21.02
CA ALA A 67 -6.84 -5.82 19.96
C ALA A 67 -7.69 -5.12 18.88
N VAL A 68 -7.40 -5.38 17.59
CA VAL A 68 -8.08 -4.72 16.46
C VAL A 68 -9.59 -4.94 16.49
N SER A 69 -10.05 -6.10 16.95
CA SER A 69 -11.46 -6.43 17.13
C SER A 69 -12.22 -5.49 18.07
N THR A 70 -11.51 -4.76 18.95
CA THR A 70 -12.13 -3.81 19.91
C THR A 70 -12.24 -2.39 19.35
N LEU A 71 -11.69 -2.12 18.17
CA LEU A 71 -11.63 -0.78 17.57
C LEU A 71 -12.91 -0.40 16.80
N GLY A 72 -13.86 -1.32 16.64
CA GLY A 72 -15.09 -1.08 15.87
C GLY A 72 -14.86 -0.87 14.38
N LEU A 73 -13.75 -1.41 13.85
CA LEU A 73 -13.41 -1.36 12.43
C LEU A 73 -14.27 -2.35 11.63
N PRO A 74 -14.48 -2.12 10.31
CA PRO A 74 -15.22 -3.05 9.45
C PRO A 74 -14.51 -4.39 9.22
N PHE A 75 -13.31 -4.55 9.77
CA PHE A 75 -12.51 -5.77 9.75
C PHE A 75 -12.01 -6.08 11.17
N SER A 76 -12.00 -7.38 11.50
CA SER A 76 -11.49 -7.87 12.79
C SER A 76 -10.00 -8.22 12.74
N THR A 77 -9.49 -8.50 11.55
CA THR A 77 -8.09 -8.84 11.29
C THR A 77 -7.62 -7.95 10.14
N PRO A 78 -6.58 -7.12 10.34
CA PRO A 78 -6.02 -6.30 9.27
C PRO A 78 -5.34 -7.20 8.24
N ASP A 79 -5.25 -6.71 7.01
CA ASP A 79 -4.44 -7.35 5.96
C ASP A 79 -3.03 -7.67 6.49
N SER A 80 -2.53 -8.88 6.23
CA SER A 80 -1.25 -9.37 6.73
C SER A 80 -0.05 -8.53 6.28
N ARG A 81 -0.20 -7.73 5.22
CA ARG A 81 0.82 -6.80 4.73
C ARG A 81 0.94 -5.55 5.61
N ILE A 82 -0.05 -5.27 6.44
CA ILE A 82 -0.10 -4.10 7.29
C ILE A 82 0.48 -4.46 8.67
N GLY A 83 1.64 -3.89 8.97
CA GLY A 83 2.22 -3.90 10.30
C GLY A 83 1.82 -2.65 11.09
N TYR A 84 1.70 -2.80 12.40
CA TYR A 84 1.43 -1.67 13.29
C TYR A 84 2.06 -1.90 14.68
N ALA A 85 2.53 -0.83 15.32
CA ALA A 85 3.14 -0.89 16.64
C ALA A 85 3.11 0.47 17.34
N LEU A 86 3.10 0.43 18.67
CA LEU A 86 3.38 1.59 19.51
C LEU A 86 4.85 1.51 19.94
N SER A 87 5.65 2.50 19.59
CA SER A 87 7.09 2.53 19.92
C SER A 87 7.55 3.96 20.16
N GLY A 88 8.25 4.18 21.27
CA GLY A 88 8.71 5.52 21.68
C GLY A 88 7.56 6.51 21.90
N GLY A 89 6.38 6.01 22.30
CA GLY A 89 5.18 6.84 22.50
C GLY A 89 4.45 7.24 21.22
N ARG A 90 4.92 6.81 20.04
CA ARG A 90 4.33 7.11 18.73
C ARG A 90 3.70 5.89 18.09
N LEU A 91 2.63 6.13 17.34
CA LEU A 91 1.96 5.08 16.59
C LEU A 91 2.63 4.94 15.22
N TRP A 92 3.06 3.73 14.92
CA TRP A 92 3.64 3.35 13.63
C TRP A 92 2.65 2.43 12.95
N VAL A 93 2.23 2.78 11.74
CA VAL A 93 1.50 1.87 10.85
C VAL A 93 2.28 1.82 9.55
N TRP A 94 2.56 0.63 9.02
CA TRP A 94 3.35 0.48 7.82
C TRP A 94 2.87 -0.65 6.93
N SER A 95 3.24 -0.59 5.66
CA SER A 95 3.06 -1.68 4.72
C SER A 95 4.21 -1.71 3.72
N ALA A 96 4.39 -2.88 3.11
CA ALA A 96 5.41 -3.14 2.10
C ALA A 96 5.09 -2.42 0.78
N GLU A 97 5.95 -1.50 0.35
CA GLU A 97 5.75 -0.77 -0.92
C GLU A 97 5.83 -1.73 -2.12
N ASP A 98 6.69 -2.75 -2.02
CA ASP A 98 6.91 -3.79 -3.01
C ASP A 98 5.78 -4.83 -3.08
N SER A 99 5.06 -5.05 -1.99
CA SER A 99 3.97 -6.04 -1.94
C SER A 99 2.63 -5.51 -2.48
N THR A 100 2.52 -4.22 -2.78
CA THR A 100 1.26 -3.62 -3.26
C THR A 100 1.54 -2.47 -4.23
N PRO A 101 1.63 -2.77 -5.54
CA PRO A 101 1.83 -1.75 -6.57
C PRO A 101 0.77 -0.65 -6.50
N GLY A 102 1.19 0.61 -6.51
CA GLY A 102 0.27 1.76 -6.45
C GLY A 102 -0.14 2.20 -5.02
N LEU A 103 0.28 1.48 -3.99
CA LEU A 103 -0.04 1.82 -2.58
C LEU A 103 0.46 3.22 -2.19
N ALA A 104 1.68 3.60 -2.58
CA ALA A 104 2.25 4.92 -2.30
C ALA A 104 1.38 6.07 -2.82
N ALA A 105 0.95 5.98 -4.09
CA ALA A 105 0.10 6.98 -4.72
C ALA A 105 -1.27 7.06 -4.03
N ARG A 106 -1.82 5.91 -3.64
CA ARG A 106 -3.11 5.86 -2.98
C ARG A 106 -3.06 6.40 -1.56
N LEU A 107 -2.06 6.02 -0.76
CA LEU A 107 -1.86 6.57 0.57
C LEU A 107 -1.65 8.08 0.52
N THR A 108 -0.86 8.59 -0.43
CA THR A 108 -0.68 10.04 -0.63
C THR A 108 -2.02 10.73 -0.90
N THR A 109 -2.90 10.10 -1.67
CA THR A 109 -4.25 10.64 -1.93
C THR A 109 -5.11 10.63 -0.66
N LEU A 110 -5.10 9.54 0.10
CA LEU A 110 -5.90 9.39 1.33
C LEU A 110 -5.42 10.29 2.47
N THR A 111 -4.12 10.55 2.53
CA THR A 111 -3.54 11.48 3.51
C THR A 111 -3.62 12.93 3.05
N LEU A 112 -4.21 13.21 1.88
CA LEU A 112 -4.24 14.54 1.24
C LEU A 112 -2.83 15.15 1.09
N GLY A 113 -1.81 14.31 0.90
CA GLY A 113 -0.42 14.74 0.86
C GLY A 113 0.15 15.16 2.21
N SER A 114 -0.48 14.79 3.32
CA SER A 114 0.03 15.07 4.67
C SER A 114 1.47 14.56 4.81
N GLY A 115 2.33 15.39 5.41
CA GLY A 115 3.74 15.10 5.69
C GLY A 115 3.97 14.03 6.75
N LEU A 116 2.99 13.17 7.01
CA LEU A 116 3.03 12.05 7.94
C LEU A 116 3.22 10.70 7.23
N LEU A 117 3.33 10.70 5.90
CA LEU A 117 3.66 9.54 5.10
C LEU A 117 5.16 9.55 4.74
N PHE A 118 5.84 8.45 5.05
CA PHE A 118 7.28 8.31 4.89
C PHE A 118 7.64 6.98 4.25
N ARG A 119 8.85 6.91 3.67
CA ARG A 119 9.50 5.68 3.23
C ARG A 119 10.58 5.29 4.21
N PHE A 120 10.46 4.12 4.80
CA PHE A 120 11.52 3.52 5.59
C PHE A 120 12.29 2.51 4.73
N SER A 121 13.60 2.71 4.63
CA SER A 121 14.50 1.81 3.91
C SER A 121 15.91 1.91 4.50
N ASN A 122 16.62 0.80 4.61
CA ASN A 122 18.01 0.75 5.12
C ASN A 122 18.20 1.52 6.44
N GLY A 123 17.29 1.35 7.40
CA GLY A 123 17.37 2.00 8.72
C GLY A 123 17.06 3.50 8.72
N THR A 124 16.75 4.08 7.55
CA THR A 124 16.54 5.52 7.39
C THR A 124 15.10 5.81 7.00
N LEU A 125 14.52 6.82 7.65
CA LEU A 125 13.21 7.37 7.29
C LEU A 125 13.40 8.49 6.26
N LYS A 126 12.66 8.43 5.16
CA LYS A 126 12.67 9.42 4.09
C LYS A 126 11.26 9.95 3.87
N ASP A 127 11.12 11.21 3.50
CA ASP A 127 9.83 11.74 3.04
C ASP A 127 9.44 11.14 1.67
N MET A 128 8.25 11.52 1.17
CA MET A 128 7.78 11.06 -0.13
C MET A 128 8.59 11.63 -1.31
N GLN A 129 9.38 12.69 -1.08
CA GLN A 129 10.30 13.30 -2.05
C GLN A 129 11.69 12.65 -2.03
N GLY A 130 11.97 11.80 -1.05
CA GLY A 130 13.25 11.09 -0.88
C GLY A 130 14.25 11.77 0.06
N ASN A 131 13.90 12.89 0.69
CA ASN A 131 14.77 13.55 1.67
C ASN A 131 14.78 12.77 2.98
N THR A 132 15.96 12.60 3.57
CA THR A 132 16.10 11.97 4.88
C THR A 132 15.45 12.83 5.95
N VAL A 133 14.59 12.22 6.75
CA VAL A 133 13.94 12.85 7.90
C VAL A 133 14.71 12.46 9.15
N SER A 134 15.02 13.45 9.99
CA SER A 134 15.71 13.17 11.25
C SER A 134 14.84 12.27 12.13
N THR A 135 15.37 11.10 12.47
CA THR A 135 14.76 10.17 13.43
C THR A 135 15.26 10.38 14.85
N SER A 136 15.94 11.50 15.12
CA SER A 136 16.46 11.81 16.45
C SER A 136 15.30 11.93 17.45
N GLY A 137 15.29 11.07 18.46
CA GLY A 137 14.18 10.97 19.43
C GLY A 137 13.02 10.06 19.02
N LEU A 138 13.12 9.35 17.89
CA LEU A 138 12.15 8.33 17.48
C LEU A 138 12.67 6.94 17.83
N THR A 139 11.89 6.17 18.61
CA THR A 139 12.15 4.75 18.81
C THR A 139 11.45 3.96 17.72
N LEU A 140 12.22 3.40 16.78
CA LEU A 140 11.68 2.60 15.68
C LEU A 140 11.21 1.22 16.19
N PRO A 141 10.05 0.71 15.73
CA PRO A 141 9.63 -0.65 16.03
C PRO A 141 10.61 -1.68 15.46
N SER A 142 10.95 -2.69 16.25
CA SER A 142 11.82 -3.80 15.80
C SER A 142 11.24 -4.54 14.60
N ALA A 143 9.91 -4.71 14.54
CA ALA A 143 9.22 -5.33 13.40
C ALA A 143 9.46 -4.56 12.08
N LEU A 144 9.45 -3.23 12.14
CA LEU A 144 9.76 -2.38 10.99
C LEU A 144 11.22 -2.52 10.54
N GLN A 145 12.15 -2.67 11.49
CA GLN A 145 13.58 -2.81 11.23
C GLN A 145 14.00 -4.20 10.76
N SER A 146 13.30 -5.25 11.21
CA SER A 146 13.60 -6.64 10.87
C SER A 146 13.25 -7.02 9.44
N THR A 147 12.48 -6.18 8.76
CA THR A 147 11.94 -6.47 7.44
C THR A 147 12.78 -5.80 6.36
N SER A 148 13.21 -6.57 5.35
CA SER A 148 13.94 -6.04 4.19
C SER A 148 13.01 -5.28 3.22
N GLY A 149 13.59 -4.35 2.45
CA GLY A 149 12.87 -3.58 1.43
C GLY A 149 12.35 -2.22 1.90
N THR A 150 11.60 -1.54 1.03
CA THR A 150 11.01 -0.23 1.33
C THR A 150 9.64 -0.41 1.96
N ARG A 151 9.39 0.32 3.04
CA ARG A 151 8.11 0.32 3.77
C ARG A 151 7.51 1.72 3.72
N LEU A 152 6.23 1.80 3.36
CA LEU A 152 5.45 3.02 3.50
C LEU A 152 4.96 3.09 4.93
N VAL A 153 5.29 4.16 5.63
CA VAL A 153 5.02 4.36 7.06
C VAL A 153 4.13 5.57 7.22
N HIS A 154 3.01 5.39 7.90
CA HIS A 154 2.17 6.47 8.40
C HIS A 154 2.44 6.67 9.89
N LEU A 155 2.84 7.89 10.26
CA LEU A 155 3.11 8.27 11.64
C LEU A 155 1.97 9.13 12.21
N ASN A 156 1.54 8.83 13.44
CA ASN A 156 0.70 9.73 14.24
C ASN A 156 1.36 10.08 15.57
#